data_AF-Q8NJV7-F1
#
_entry.id   AF-Q8NJV7-F1
#
_cell.length_a   1.000
_cell.length_b   1.000
_cell.length_c   1.000
_cell.angle_alpha   90.00
_cell.angle_beta   90.00
_cell.angle_gamma   90.00
#
_symmetry.space_group_name_H-M   'P 1'
#
loop_
_entity.id
_entity.type
_entity.pdbx_description
1 polymer ?
#
loop_
_entity_poly.entity_id
_entity_poly.type
_entity_poly.pdbx_seq_one_letter_code
_entity_poly.pdbx_strand_id
1 'polypeptide(L)'
;QPAPVAQMRSGKNDDNNLAILFSCTHLIEKIRPRLFTVEQTFGILHPRFENFFQSLVRGFTDHGYSVRWKVVNFSHYGLPQPRRRLIMIGAGPGEKLPP
;
A
#
# COMPACT_ATOMS: atom_id res chain seq x y z
N GLN A 1 21.21 -10.57 -12.84
CA GLN A 1 20.04 -10.37 -13.72
C GLN A 1 18.87 -9.95 -12.85
N PRO A 2 18.10 -8.88 -13.17
CA PRO A 2 16.89 -8.59 -12.42
C PRO A 2 15.88 -9.71 -12.71
N ALA A 3 15.28 -10.28 -11.66
CA ALA A 3 14.24 -11.28 -11.82
C ALA A 3 13.12 -10.70 -12.70
N PRO A 4 12.53 -11.49 -13.62
CA PRO A 4 11.44 -11.00 -14.46
C PRO A 4 10.35 -10.45 -13.55
N VAL A 5 9.80 -9.29 -13.90
CA VAL A 5 8.58 -8.78 -13.26
C VAL A 5 7.60 -9.93 -13.29
N ALA A 6 7.29 -10.50 -12.12
CA ALA A 6 6.31 -11.55 -11.98
C ALA A 6 5.10 -11.14 -12.79
N GLN A 7 4.79 -11.93 -13.82
CA GLN A 7 3.88 -11.59 -14.90
C GLN A 7 2.55 -11.14 -14.28
N MET A 8 2.28 -9.83 -14.29
CA MET A 8 1.01 -9.28 -13.82
C MET A 8 -0.04 -9.67 -14.85
N ARG A 9 -0.60 -10.87 -14.68
CA ARG A 9 -1.73 -11.33 -15.47
C ARG A 9 -2.92 -10.50 -15.02
N SER A 10 -3.65 -9.89 -15.96
CA SER A 10 -4.92 -9.26 -15.59
C SER A 10 -5.82 -10.34 -14.99
N GLY A 11 -6.19 -10.16 -13.73
CA GLY A 11 -7.15 -11.01 -13.06
C GLY A 11 -8.55 -10.58 -13.47
N LYS A 12 -9.47 -11.54 -13.61
CA LYS A 12 -10.89 -11.24 -13.90
C LYS A 12 -11.55 -10.30 -12.87
N ASN A 13 -10.93 -10.13 -11.70
CA ASN A 13 -11.45 -9.37 -10.56
C ASN A 13 -10.54 -8.21 -10.15
N ASP A 14 -9.68 -7.69 -11.04
CA ASP A 14 -8.74 -6.61 -10.70
C ASP A 14 -9.49 -5.40 -10.08
N ASP A 15 -10.62 -5.00 -10.65
CA ASP A 15 -11.44 -3.88 -10.14
C ASP A 15 -12.02 -4.16 -8.74
N ASN A 16 -12.50 -5.37 -8.48
CA ASN A 16 -12.98 -5.78 -7.15
C ASN A 16 -11.86 -5.87 -6.13
N ASN A 17 -10.67 -6.34 -6.54
CA ASN A 17 -9.50 -6.39 -5.67
C ASN A 17 -9.01 -4.99 -5.31
N LEU A 18 -9.13 -4.04 -6.23
CA LEU A 18 -8.81 -2.64 -6.01
C LEU A 18 -9.86 -1.92 -5.17
N ALA A 19 -11.13 -2.36 -5.21
CA ALA A 19 -12.18 -1.81 -4.37
C ALA A 19 -11.91 -1.94 -2.86
N ILE A 20 -11.11 -2.93 -2.44
CA ILE A 20 -10.67 -3.10 -1.04
C ILE A 20 -9.89 -1.87 -0.55
N LEU A 21 -9.21 -1.12 -1.43
CA LEU A 21 -8.49 0.10 -1.06
C LEU A 21 -9.43 1.17 -0.47
N PHE A 22 -10.68 1.24 -0.94
CA PHE A 22 -11.68 2.15 -0.36
C PHE A 22 -12.12 1.74 1.05
N SER A 23 -12.03 0.44 1.39
CA SER A 23 -12.34 -0.02 2.74
C SER A 23 -11.33 0.49 3.77
N CYS A 24 -10.06 0.73 3.36
CA CYS A 24 -9.06 1.32 4.24
C CYS A 24 -9.45 2.73 4.69
N THR A 25 -9.97 3.56 3.78
CA THR A 25 -10.44 4.92 4.10
C THR A 25 -11.58 4.89 5.13
N HIS A 26 -12.58 4.03 4.91
CA HIS A 26 -13.70 3.86 5.85
C HIS A 26 -13.26 3.39 7.24
N LEU A 27 -12.23 2.52 7.32
CA LEU A 27 -11.66 2.10 8.60
C LEU A 27 -10.97 3.27 9.31
N ILE A 28 -10.24 4.11 8.58
CA ILE A 28 -9.59 5.29 9.15
C ILE A 28 -10.62 6.31 9.64
N GLU A 29 -11.70 6.55 8.89
CA GLU A 29 -12.80 7.44 9.28
C GLU A 29 -13.42 7.04 10.62
N LYS A 30 -13.66 5.73 10.80
CA LYS A 30 -14.33 5.18 11.98
C LYS A 30 -13.41 4.99 13.18
N ILE A 31 -12.23 4.40 12.96
CA ILE A 31 -11.34 3.96 14.05
C ILE A 31 -10.39 5.09 14.46
N ARG A 32 -10.02 5.97 13.51
CA ARG A 32 -9.02 7.04 13.69
C ARG A 32 -7.78 6.58 14.47
N PRO A 33 -7.07 5.54 14.00
CA PRO A 33 -5.92 5.01 14.70
C PRO A 33 -4.79 6.05 14.77
N ARG A 34 -3.96 5.99 15.82
CA ARG A 34 -2.75 6.83 15.91
C ARG A 34 -1.71 6.47 14.85
N LEU A 35 -1.55 5.18 14.58
CA LEU A 35 -0.63 4.61 13.60
C LEU A 35 -1.29 3.46 12.86
N PHE A 36 -0.95 3.28 11.60
CA PHE A 36 -1.37 2.11 10.83
C PHE A 36 -0.28 1.64 9.85
N THR A 37 -0.41 0.41 9.39
CA THR A 37 0.37 -0.13 8.28
C THR A 37 -0.53 -0.72 7.22
N VAL A 38 -0.19 -0.53 5.95
CA VAL A 38 -0.82 -1.20 4.81
C VAL A 38 0.24 -1.98 4.06
N GLU A 39 -0.02 -3.25 3.77
CA GLU A 39 0.78 -4.09 2.87
C GLU A 39 0.02 -4.32 1.58
N GLN A 40 0.70 -4.19 0.44
CA GLN A 40 0.17 -4.48 -0.89
C GLN A 40 1.25 -5.08 -1.80
N THR A 41 0.84 -5.70 -2.90
CA THR A 41 1.79 -6.11 -3.94
C THR A 41 2.44 -4.89 -4.56
N PHE A 42 3.77 -4.92 -4.79
CA PHE A 42 4.52 -3.79 -5.36
C PHE A 42 4.01 -3.33 -6.74
N GLY A 43 3.30 -4.20 -7.44
CA GLY A 43 2.68 -3.91 -8.73
C GLY A 43 1.62 -2.81 -8.70
N ILE A 44 1.09 -2.43 -7.53
CA ILE A 44 0.18 -1.28 -7.39
C ILE A 44 0.83 0.05 -7.83
N LEU A 45 2.17 0.11 -7.87
CA LEU A 45 2.92 1.27 -8.36
C LEU A 45 3.06 1.31 -9.89
N HIS A 46 2.54 0.32 -10.62
CA HIS A 46 2.59 0.31 -12.08
C HIS A 46 1.67 1.42 -12.64
N PRO A 47 2.03 2.13 -13.73
CA PRO A 47 1.22 3.24 -14.28
C PRO A 47 -0.25 2.91 -14.52
N ARG A 48 -0.55 1.66 -14.92
CA ARG A 48 -1.93 1.15 -15.06
C ARG A 48 -2.81 1.36 -13.81
N PHE A 49 -2.22 1.34 -12.61
CA PHE A 49 -2.94 1.46 -11.33
C PHE A 49 -2.67 2.79 -10.62
N GLU A 50 -2.05 3.77 -11.30
CA GLU A 50 -1.65 5.04 -10.71
C GLU A 50 -2.82 5.74 -10.02
N ASN A 51 -3.99 5.81 -10.68
CA ASN A 51 -5.18 6.43 -10.11
C ASN A 51 -5.61 5.76 -8.81
N PHE A 52 -5.59 4.43 -8.74
CA PHE A 52 -5.96 3.68 -7.53
C PHE A 52 -4.97 3.93 -6.39
N PHE A 53 -3.67 3.95 -6.70
CA PHE A 53 -2.66 4.24 -5.70
C PHE A 53 -2.78 5.68 -5.17
N GLN A 54 -3.01 6.65 -6.06
CA GLN A 54 -3.26 8.03 -5.67
C GLN A 54 -4.54 8.17 -4.83
N SER A 55 -5.62 7.48 -5.19
CA SER A 55 -6.86 7.46 -4.39
C SER A 55 -6.64 6.86 -3.00
N LEU A 56 -5.85 5.80 -2.87
CA LEU A 56 -5.49 5.22 -1.58
C LEU A 56 -4.72 6.24 -0.70
N VAL A 57 -3.70 6.89 -1.27
CA VAL A 57 -2.92 7.91 -0.55
C VAL A 57 -3.82 9.08 -0.15
N ARG A 58 -4.64 9.59 -1.07
CA ARG A 58 -5.60 10.68 -0.82
C ARG A 58 -6.59 10.32 0.27
N GLY A 59 -7.13 9.09 0.27
CA GLY A 59 -8.03 8.61 1.31
C GLY A 59 -7.47 8.76 2.73
N PHE A 60 -6.16 8.64 2.90
CA PHE A 60 -5.50 8.91 4.19
C PHE A 60 -5.19 10.39 4.40
N THR A 61 -4.60 11.07 3.41
CA THR A 61 -4.17 12.46 3.56
C THR A 61 -5.33 13.43 3.73
N ASP A 62 -6.48 13.17 3.10
CA ASP A 62 -7.70 13.96 3.23
C ASP A 62 -8.27 13.90 4.66
N HIS A 63 -7.91 12.84 5.42
CA HIS A 63 -8.23 12.69 6.85
C HIS A 63 -7.12 13.22 7.77
N GLY A 64 -6.14 13.95 7.23
CA GLY A 64 -5.04 14.55 8.00
C GLY A 64 -3.92 13.59 8.39
N TYR A 65 -3.89 12.38 7.84
CA TYR A 65 -2.81 11.43 8.10
C TYR A 65 -1.58 11.77 7.26
N SER A 66 -0.41 11.68 7.89
CA SER A 66 0.87 11.60 7.18
C SER A 66 1.15 10.16 6.79
N VAL A 67 1.58 9.91 5.57
CA VAL A 67 1.90 8.57 5.08
C VAL A 67 3.25 8.53 4.38
N ARG A 68 3.92 7.39 4.47
CA ARG A 68 5.14 7.06 3.71
C ARG A 68 5.08 5.61 3.28
N TRP A 69 5.76 5.27 2.20
CA TRP A 69 5.80 3.89 1.72
C TRP A 69 7.14 3.55 1.07
N LYS A 70 7.45 2.26 1.03
CA LYS A 70 8.62 1.71 0.35
C LYS A 70 8.33 0.33 -0.21
N VAL A 71 8.96 -0.01 -1.33
CA VAL A 71 9.01 -1.40 -1.78
C VAL A 71 10.10 -2.14 -0.99
N VAL A 72 9.68 -3.12 -0.21
CA VAL A 72 10.57 -3.95 0.61
C VAL A 72 10.71 -5.31 -0.04
N ASN A 73 11.96 -5.76 -0.24
CA ASN A 73 12.24 -7.14 -0.58
C ASN A 73 12.43 -7.94 0.70
N PHE A 74 11.47 -8.80 0.99
CA PHE A 74 11.47 -9.59 2.21
C PHE A 74 12.54 -10.69 2.25
N SER A 75 13.20 -11.02 1.13
CA SER A 75 14.34 -11.94 1.18
C SER A 75 15.50 -11.37 2.00
N HIS A 76 15.57 -10.04 2.18
CA HIS A 76 16.54 -9.40 3.08
C HIS A 76 16.19 -9.59 4.57
N TYR A 77 15.03 -10.15 4.87
CA TYR A 77 14.49 -10.38 6.22
C TYR A 77 14.25 -11.87 6.49
N GLY A 78 14.99 -12.75 5.81
CA GLY A 78 15.00 -14.20 6.10
C GLY A 78 13.97 -15.04 5.33
N LEU A 79 13.18 -14.46 4.43
CA LEU A 79 12.31 -15.24 3.55
C LEU A 79 13.14 -15.94 2.45
N PRO A 80 12.97 -17.26 2.23
CA PRO A 80 13.79 -18.03 1.29
C PRO A 80 13.48 -17.75 -0.19
N GLN A 81 12.60 -16.81 -0.49
CA GLN A 81 12.21 -16.43 -1.85
C GLN A 81 12.11 -14.90 -2.02
N PRO A 82 12.42 -14.37 -3.21
CA PRO A 82 12.19 -12.96 -3.53
C PRO A 82 10.70 -12.61 -3.39
N ARG A 83 10.38 -11.82 -2.37
CA ARG A 83 9.03 -11.33 -2.12
C ARG A 83 9.07 -9.82 -1.95
N ARG A 84 8.84 -9.10 -3.05
CA ARG A 84 8.71 -7.64 -3.03
C ARG A 84 7.28 -7.24 -2.67
N ARG A 85 7.13 -6.28 -1.76
CA ARG A 85 5.84 -5.72 -1.36
C ARG A 85 5.95 -4.23 -1.12
N LEU A 86 4.88 -3.51 -1.42
CA LEU A 86 4.71 -2.15 -0.95
C LEU A 86 4.31 -2.21 0.51
N ILE A 87 5.09 -1.57 1.37
CA ILE A 87 4.76 -1.35 2.77
C ILE A 87 4.54 0.15 2.96
N MET A 88 3.35 0.51 3.42
CA MET A 88 2.99 1.88 3.79
C MET A 88 2.82 1.96 5.31
N ILE A 89 3.31 3.04 5.90
CA ILE A 89 3.10 3.40 7.30
C ILE A 89 2.38 4.76 7.30
N GLY A 90 1.34 4.87 8.12
CA GLY A 90 0.62 6.12 8.35
C GLY A 90 0.60 6.52 9.81
N ALA A 91 0.57 7.83 10.04
CA ALA A 91 0.47 8.46 11.35
C ALA A 91 -0.64 9.51 11.35
N GLY A 92 -1.49 9.46 12.37
CA GLY A 92 -2.61 10.38 12.52
C GLY A 92 -2.17 11.81 12.87
N PRO A 93 -3.10 12.78 12.81
CA PRO A 93 -2.81 14.17 13.19
C PRO A 93 -2.15 14.27 14.56
N GLY A 94 -1.03 14.99 14.64
CA GLY A 94 -0.26 15.18 15.89
C GLY A 94 0.71 14.05 16.23
N GLU A 95 0.69 12.93 15.52
CA GLU A 95 1.65 11.84 15.70
C GLU A 95 2.86 11.98 14.79
N LYS A 96 4.03 11.53 15.27
CA LYS A 96 5.24 11.52 14.45
C LYS A 96 5.23 10.28 13.55
N LEU A 97 5.37 10.51 12.24
CA LEU A 97 5.50 9.43 11.28
C LEU A 97 6.78 8.61 11.55
N PRO A 98 6.69 7.28 11.73
CA PRO A 98 7.86 6.44 12.00
C PRO A 98 8.95 6.51 10.91
N PRO A 99 10.23 6.31 11.28
CA PRO A 99 11.37 6.40 10.38
C PRO A 99 11.54 5.18 9.47
#